data_AF-A0A444V573-F1
#
_entry.id   AF-A0A444V573-F1
#
_cell.length_a   1.000
_cell.length_b   1.000
_cell.length_c   1.000
_cell.angle_alpha   90.00
_cell.angle_beta   90.00
_cell.angle_gamma   90.00
#
_symmetry.space_group_name_H-M   'P 1'
#
loop_
_entity.id
_entity.type
_entity.pdbx_description
1 polymer ?
#
loop_
_entity_poly.entity_id
_entity_poly.type
_entity_poly.pdbx_seq_one_letter_code
_entity_poly.pdbx_strand_id
1 'polypeptide(L)'
;MRAAFFCQCDTNYYRAAPDPPAAPCTRPPSAPVNVISAVNGTSVSLEWSKPLDTGGRTDIHYNVICQKCAWDSGQCEACGSSGRPGGGQAVRFVPQAMGLSQPWVTVLNLVAHMNYTFRIEAVNAVSHLSLQPRQSTAVNVTTNQAGKLQQD
;
A
#
# COMPACT_ATOMS: atom_id res chain seq x y z
N MET A 1 -22.90 5.73 -42.84
CA MET A 1 -23.07 5.52 -41.39
C MET A 1 -21.72 5.13 -40.80
N ARG A 2 -21.16 5.94 -39.90
CA ARG A 2 -20.03 5.46 -39.06
C ARG A 2 -20.65 4.84 -37.81
N ALA A 3 -20.77 3.53 -37.79
CA ALA A 3 -21.01 2.81 -36.54
C ALA A 3 -19.69 2.79 -35.78
N ALA A 4 -19.63 3.43 -34.61
CA ALA A 4 -18.51 3.24 -33.71
C ALA A 4 -18.69 1.88 -33.04
N PHE A 5 -17.71 0.98 -33.20
CA PHE A 5 -17.73 -0.34 -32.56
C PHE A 5 -17.56 -0.25 -31.02
N PHE A 6 -17.22 0.92 -30.50
CA PHE A 6 -17.07 1.20 -29.07
C PHE A 6 -17.26 2.71 -28.78
N CYS A 7 -17.72 3.03 -27.56
CA CYS A 7 -17.72 4.41 -27.06
C CYS A 7 -16.33 4.79 -26.53
N GLN A 8 -15.88 6.02 -26.80
CA GLN A 8 -14.66 6.55 -26.16
C GLN A 8 -14.93 6.83 -24.68
N CYS A 9 -13.93 6.65 -23.83
CA CYS A 9 -14.03 6.99 -22.42
C CYS A 9 -13.87 8.49 -22.20
N ASP A 10 -14.60 9.02 -21.23
CA ASP A 10 -14.40 10.38 -20.74
C ASP A 10 -13.03 10.53 -20.05
N THR A 11 -12.59 11.78 -19.89
CA THR A 11 -11.35 12.11 -19.20
C THR A 11 -11.30 11.46 -17.81
N ASN A 12 -10.19 10.79 -17.50
CA ASN A 12 -9.93 10.04 -16.25
C ASN A 12 -10.73 8.74 -16.07
N TYR A 13 -11.44 8.31 -17.11
CA TYR A 13 -12.05 6.99 -17.19
C TYR A 13 -11.35 6.15 -18.26
N TYR A 14 -11.28 4.86 -18.00
CA TYR A 14 -10.48 3.93 -18.79
C TYR A 14 -11.18 2.57 -18.90
N ARG A 15 -10.73 1.76 -19.86
CA ARG A 15 -11.03 0.34 -19.94
C ARG A 15 -9.73 -0.44 -19.86
N ALA A 16 -9.74 -1.51 -19.08
CA ALA A 16 -8.63 -2.46 -19.06
C ALA A 16 -8.70 -3.34 -20.32
N ALA A 17 -7.56 -3.86 -20.77
CA ALA A 17 -7.48 -4.76 -21.92
C ALA A 17 -8.45 -5.97 -21.87
N PRO A 18 -8.71 -6.62 -20.72
CA PRO A 18 -9.67 -7.72 -20.65
C PRO A 18 -11.15 -7.30 -20.62
N ASP A 19 -11.45 -6.00 -20.54
CA ASP A 19 -12.84 -5.53 -20.48
C ASP A 19 -13.51 -5.66 -21.87
N PRO A 20 -14.77 -6.15 -21.97
CA PRO A 20 -15.47 -6.22 -23.25
C PRO A 20 -15.74 -4.80 -23.80
N PRO A 21 -15.86 -4.61 -25.13
CA PRO A 21 -16.09 -3.28 -25.73
C PRO A 21 -17.34 -2.55 -25.21
N ALA A 22 -18.34 -3.29 -24.75
CA ALA A 22 -19.57 -2.78 -24.18
C ALA A 22 -19.48 -2.43 -22.68
N ALA A 23 -18.40 -2.80 -21.98
CA ALA A 23 -18.24 -2.48 -20.57
C ALA A 23 -18.20 -0.95 -20.37
N PRO A 24 -18.75 -0.43 -19.26
CA PRO A 24 -18.60 0.98 -18.92
C PRO A 24 -17.13 1.31 -18.65
N CYS A 25 -16.74 2.54 -18.94
CA CYS A 25 -15.41 3.00 -18.53
C CYS A 25 -15.38 3.16 -17.01
N THR A 26 -14.25 2.81 -16.41
CA THR A 26 -14.03 2.76 -14.96
C THR A 26 -12.87 3.66 -14.58
N ARG A 27 -12.67 3.91 -13.29
CA ARG A 27 -11.59 4.77 -12.80
C ARG A 27 -10.76 4.08 -11.71
N PRO A 28 -9.56 4.59 -11.37
CA PRO A 28 -8.83 4.12 -10.20
C PRO A 28 -9.67 4.27 -8.92
N PRO A 29 -9.49 3.39 -7.92
CA PRO A 29 -10.23 3.49 -6.67
C PRO A 29 -9.72 4.64 -5.80
N SER A 30 -10.52 5.05 -4.81
CA SER A 30 -10.06 5.95 -3.77
C SER A 30 -9.08 5.27 -2.80
N ALA A 31 -8.51 6.03 -1.87
CA ALA A 31 -7.69 5.43 -0.81
C ALA A 31 -8.53 4.46 0.08
N PRO A 32 -7.90 3.41 0.65
CA PRO A 32 -8.51 2.60 1.71
C PRO A 32 -8.87 3.44 2.93
N VAL A 33 -9.84 2.99 3.73
CA VAL A 33 -10.30 3.72 4.92
C VAL A 33 -10.14 2.88 6.19
N ASN A 34 -10.33 3.49 7.35
CA ASN A 34 -10.31 2.81 8.66
C ASN A 34 -9.06 1.96 8.89
N VAL A 35 -7.88 2.55 8.67
CA VAL A 35 -6.61 1.86 8.92
C VAL A 35 -6.39 1.72 10.43
N ILE A 36 -6.17 0.49 10.87
CA ILE A 36 -5.84 0.12 12.25
C ILE A 36 -4.42 -0.44 12.25
N SER A 37 -3.59 0.02 13.19
CA SER A 37 -2.24 -0.47 13.41
C SER A 37 -2.07 -1.04 14.82
N ALA A 38 -1.50 -2.23 14.91
CA ALA A 38 -1.21 -2.91 16.18
C ALA A 38 0.28 -3.28 16.23
N VAL A 39 1.03 -2.65 17.14
CA VAL A 39 2.47 -2.85 17.29
C VAL A 39 2.75 -3.93 18.32
N ASN A 40 3.63 -4.88 17.98
CA ASN A 40 4.12 -5.90 18.90
C ASN A 40 5.66 -5.97 18.79
N GLY A 41 6.35 -5.24 19.67
CA GLY A 41 7.81 -5.12 19.67
C GLY A 41 8.34 -4.51 18.37
N THR A 42 9.03 -5.33 17.56
CA THR A 42 9.60 -5.00 16.25
C THR A 42 8.73 -5.43 15.07
N SER A 43 7.45 -5.69 15.33
CA SER A 43 6.45 -6.02 14.31
C SER A 43 5.24 -5.11 14.40
N VAL A 44 4.55 -4.93 13.28
CA VAL A 44 3.25 -4.25 13.24
C VAL A 44 2.28 -5.03 12.37
N SER A 45 1.05 -5.19 12.85
CA SER A 45 -0.07 -5.66 12.04
C SER A 45 -0.87 -4.45 11.58
N LEU A 46 -1.15 -4.39 10.29
CA LEU A 46 -1.96 -3.37 9.65
C LEU A 46 -3.21 -4.02 9.09
N GLU A 47 -4.36 -3.44 9.39
CA GLU A 47 -5.66 -3.84 8.85
C GLU A 47 -6.41 -2.60 8.37
N TRP A 48 -7.20 -2.71 7.31
CA TRP A 48 -7.96 -1.60 6.77
C TRP A 48 -9.29 -2.04 6.17
N SER A 49 -10.11 -1.07 5.80
CA SER A 49 -11.35 -1.28 5.06
C SER A 49 -11.18 -0.93 3.58
N LYS A 50 -12.09 -1.46 2.74
CA LYS A 50 -12.14 -1.16 1.31
C LYS A 50 -12.28 0.34 1.05
N PRO A 51 -11.83 0.84 -0.12
CA PRO A 51 -12.10 2.21 -0.55
C PRO A 51 -13.60 2.52 -0.55
N LEU A 52 -13.96 3.76 -0.22
CA LEU A 52 -15.35 4.24 -0.34
C LEU A 52 -15.81 4.28 -1.80
N ASP A 53 -14.88 4.53 -2.72
CA ASP A 53 -15.12 4.50 -4.16
C ASP A 53 -14.17 3.50 -4.82
N THR A 54 -14.72 2.45 -5.42
CA THR A 54 -13.95 1.41 -6.11
C THR A 54 -13.65 1.76 -7.57
N GLY A 55 -14.17 2.89 -8.04
CA GLY A 55 -14.13 3.28 -9.44
C GLY A 55 -14.97 2.38 -10.36
N GLY A 56 -15.94 1.65 -9.78
CA GLY A 56 -16.84 0.76 -10.51
C GLY A 56 -16.27 -0.63 -10.78
N ARG A 57 -15.17 -1.02 -10.11
CA ARG A 57 -14.56 -2.35 -10.28
C ARG A 57 -14.52 -3.15 -8.98
N THR A 58 -14.34 -4.46 -9.12
CA THR A 58 -14.22 -5.42 -8.02
C THR A 58 -12.84 -6.09 -7.94
N ASP A 59 -11.99 -5.89 -8.95
CA ASP A 59 -10.60 -6.38 -9.06
C ASP A 59 -9.63 -5.49 -8.27
N ILE A 60 -9.99 -5.19 -7.02
CA ILE A 60 -9.20 -4.31 -6.14
C ILE A 60 -8.10 -5.12 -5.45
N HIS A 61 -6.88 -4.61 -5.55
CA HIS A 61 -5.73 -5.07 -4.79
C HIS A 61 -5.13 -3.91 -3.99
N TYR A 62 -4.30 -4.23 -3.00
CA TYR A 62 -3.64 -3.27 -2.14
C TYR A 62 -2.12 -3.39 -2.22
N ASN A 63 -1.45 -2.26 -2.13
CA ASN A 63 0.00 -2.19 -1.98
C ASN A 63 0.35 -1.38 -0.74
N VAL A 64 1.43 -1.77 -0.07
CA VAL A 64 1.92 -1.16 1.16
C VAL A 64 3.34 -0.68 0.95
N ILE A 65 3.51 0.64 0.98
CA ILE A 65 4.80 1.32 0.87
C ILE A 65 5.25 1.68 2.28
N CYS A 66 6.48 1.34 2.62
CA CYS A 66 7.06 1.62 3.92
C CYS A 66 8.20 2.62 3.79
N GLN A 67 8.17 3.60 4.70
CA GLN A 67 9.17 4.63 4.84
C GLN A 67 9.63 4.68 6.30
N LYS A 68 10.95 4.68 6.52
CA LYS A 68 11.58 4.79 7.83
C LYS A 68 12.17 6.19 7.96
N CYS A 69 11.84 6.92 9.03
CA CYS A 69 12.33 8.28 9.26
C CYS A 69 13.23 8.33 10.49
N ALA A 70 14.47 8.80 10.33
CA ALA A 70 15.38 8.99 11.46
C ALA A 70 15.03 10.27 12.22
N TRP A 71 15.02 10.22 13.56
CA TRP A 71 14.66 11.37 14.41
C TRP A 71 15.64 12.53 14.32
N ASP A 72 16.91 12.23 14.15
CA ASP A 72 18.02 13.17 14.24
C ASP A 72 18.16 14.06 13.00
N SER A 73 17.77 13.55 11.84
CA SER A 73 18.07 14.14 10.54
C SER A 73 16.83 14.51 9.74
N GLY A 74 15.63 14.08 10.18
CA GLY A 74 14.40 14.24 9.42
C GLY A 74 14.42 13.53 8.06
N GLN A 75 15.47 12.75 7.79
CA GLN A 75 15.63 12.02 6.54
C GLN A 75 14.82 10.74 6.62
N CYS A 76 14.02 10.52 5.59
CA CYS A 76 13.20 9.34 5.46
C CYS A 76 13.66 8.50 4.26
N GLU A 77 13.83 7.20 4.47
CA GLU A 77 14.28 6.24 3.46
C GLU A 77 13.24 5.12 3.26
N ALA A 78 13.17 4.56 2.06
CA ALA A 78 12.31 3.42 1.78
C ALA A 78 12.75 2.19 2.59
N CYS A 79 11.80 1.46 3.16
CA CYS A 79 12.09 0.22 3.88
C CYS A 79 12.53 -0.85 2.87
N GLY A 80 13.78 -1.31 2.97
CA GLY A 80 14.39 -2.23 2.00
C GLY A 80 15.65 -1.66 1.34
N SER A 81 15.92 -0.36 1.47
CA SER A 81 17.18 0.25 1.02
C SER A 81 18.39 -0.09 1.92
N SER A 82 18.20 -0.89 2.97
CA SER A 82 19.26 -1.24 3.92
C SER A 82 20.16 -2.38 3.40
N GLY A 83 20.83 -2.12 2.28
CA GLY A 83 22.17 -2.63 2.01
C GLY A 83 23.23 -1.78 2.74
N ARG A 84 22.94 -1.28 3.95
CA ARG A 84 23.96 -0.60 4.77
C ARG A 84 24.98 -1.65 5.24
N PRO A 85 26.29 -1.37 5.13
CA PRO A 85 27.34 -2.23 5.66
C PRO A 85 27.29 -2.18 7.20
N GLY A 86 26.40 -3.00 7.79
CA GLY A 86 26.12 -2.99 9.22
C GLY A 86 25.15 -4.06 9.71
N GLY A 87 24.72 -5.00 8.86
CA GLY A 87 24.09 -6.26 9.30
C GLY A 87 22.64 -6.18 9.79
N GLY A 88 21.88 -5.12 9.46
CA GLY A 88 20.45 -5.05 9.78
C GLY A 88 19.61 -5.99 8.90
N GLN A 89 18.67 -6.73 9.50
CA GLN A 89 17.74 -7.59 8.76
C GLN A 89 16.76 -6.74 7.95
N ALA A 90 16.48 -7.15 6.71
CA ALA A 90 15.52 -6.47 5.85
C ALA A 90 14.09 -6.56 6.41
N VAL A 91 13.34 -5.46 6.29
CA VAL A 91 11.92 -5.39 6.63
C VAL A 91 11.16 -6.40 5.76
N ARG A 92 10.32 -7.23 6.40
CA ARG A 92 9.58 -8.30 5.71
C ARG A 92 8.09 -8.08 5.83
N PHE A 93 7.37 -8.28 4.73
CA PHE A 93 5.90 -8.21 4.67
C PHE A 93 5.33 -9.62 4.53
N VAL A 94 4.29 -9.91 5.31
CA VAL A 94 3.57 -11.19 5.28
C VAL A 94 2.08 -10.89 5.13
N PRO A 95 1.39 -11.43 4.09
CA PRO A 95 1.93 -12.38 3.11
C PRO A 95 2.87 -11.75 2.07
N GLN A 96 2.68 -10.47 1.73
CA GLN A 96 3.47 -9.72 0.74
C GLN A 96 3.20 -8.21 0.85
N ALA A 97 4.03 -7.36 0.23
CA ALA A 97 3.85 -5.92 0.26
C ALA A 97 2.92 -5.39 -0.85
N MET A 98 2.88 -6.07 -1.99
CA MET A 98 2.19 -5.61 -3.21
C MET A 98 1.14 -6.65 -3.64
N GLY A 99 0.06 -6.22 -4.29
CA GLY A 99 -0.94 -7.12 -4.87
C GLY A 99 -1.83 -7.85 -3.86
N LEU A 100 -1.91 -7.36 -2.62
CA LEU A 100 -2.73 -7.95 -1.57
C LEU A 100 -4.21 -7.94 -1.96
N SER A 101 -4.88 -9.10 -1.94
CA SER A 101 -6.33 -9.18 -2.13
C SER A 101 -7.11 -8.97 -0.83
N GLN A 102 -6.48 -9.29 0.31
CA GLN A 102 -7.07 -9.11 1.63
C GLN A 102 -6.54 -7.81 2.25
N PRO A 103 -7.36 -7.10 3.05
CA PRO A 103 -7.02 -5.77 3.53
C PRO A 103 -6.22 -5.82 4.83
N TRP A 104 -5.20 -6.69 4.88
CA TRP A 104 -4.31 -6.83 6.03
C TRP A 104 -2.89 -7.19 5.60
N VAL A 105 -1.91 -6.78 6.41
CA VAL A 105 -0.52 -7.23 6.29
C VAL A 105 0.15 -7.20 7.66
N THR A 106 1.06 -8.14 7.91
CA THR A 106 1.99 -8.09 9.03
C THR A 106 3.38 -7.71 8.53
N VAL A 107 3.97 -6.68 9.14
CA VAL A 107 5.31 -6.21 8.85
C VAL A 107 6.25 -6.59 9.99
N LEU A 108 7.35 -7.25 9.64
CA LEU A 108 8.31 -7.86 10.56
C LEU A 108 9.69 -7.22 10.39
N ASN A 109 10.56 -7.48 11.37
CA ASN A 109 11.97 -7.03 11.39
C ASN A 109 12.12 -5.50 11.32
N LEU A 110 11.21 -4.77 11.96
CA LEU A 110 11.37 -3.33 12.13
C LEU A 110 12.48 -3.06 13.15
N VAL A 111 13.20 -1.97 12.96
CA VAL A 111 14.19 -1.51 13.95
C VAL A 111 13.43 -1.03 15.19
N ALA A 112 13.84 -1.48 16.38
CA ALA A 112 13.26 -1.03 17.65
C ALA A 112 13.59 0.44 17.91
N HIS A 113 12.69 1.15 18.60
CA HIS A 113 12.81 2.60 18.75
C HIS A 113 13.10 3.21 17.38
N MET A 114 12.21 2.98 16.40
CA MET A 114 12.20 3.65 15.09
C MET A 114 10.79 4.14 14.68
N ASN A 115 10.72 5.28 14.01
CA ASN A 115 9.48 5.80 13.39
C ASN A 115 9.34 5.34 11.95
N TYR A 116 8.19 4.73 11.65
CA TYR A 116 7.81 4.26 10.34
C TYR A 116 6.50 4.92 9.88
N THR A 117 6.43 5.22 8.59
CA THR A 117 5.19 5.61 7.90
C THR A 117 4.86 4.53 6.89
N PHE A 118 3.67 3.95 7.03
CA PHE A 118 3.11 3.00 6.07
C PHE A 118 2.04 3.69 5.24
N ARG A 119 2.20 3.71 3.93
CA ARG A 119 1.19 4.17 2.98
C ARG A 119 0.54 2.98 2.32
N ILE A 120 -0.78 2.86 2.47
CA ILE A 120 -1.58 1.84 1.81
C ILE A 120 -2.34 2.48 0.65
N GLU A 121 -2.15 1.93 -0.54
CA GLU A 121 -2.88 2.33 -1.74
C GLU A 121 -3.79 1.19 -2.21
N ALA A 122 -4.93 1.55 -2.78
CA ALA A 122 -5.79 0.62 -3.49
C ALA A 122 -5.55 0.78 -5.00
N VAL A 123 -5.51 -0.34 -5.72
CA VAL A 123 -5.29 -0.38 -7.16
C VAL A 123 -6.28 -1.35 -7.80
N ASN A 124 -6.60 -1.11 -9.07
CA ASN A 124 -7.45 -1.98 -9.90
C ASN A 124 -6.85 -2.12 -11.31
N ALA A 125 -7.52 -2.80 -12.25
CA ALA A 125 -6.91 -3.02 -13.57
C ALA A 125 -6.72 -1.74 -14.41
N VAL A 126 -7.44 -0.64 -14.14
CA VAL A 126 -7.26 0.64 -14.87
C VAL A 126 -6.28 1.59 -14.19
N SER A 127 -5.81 1.24 -13.00
CA SER A 127 -5.00 2.09 -12.16
C SER A 127 -3.65 2.47 -12.77
N HIS A 128 -3.11 1.66 -13.70
CA HIS A 128 -1.85 1.94 -14.40
C HIS A 128 -2.01 2.85 -15.62
N LEU A 129 -3.25 3.07 -16.07
CA LEU A 129 -3.57 3.94 -17.21
C LEU A 129 -3.73 5.41 -16.79
N SER A 130 -3.94 5.65 -15.48
CA SER A 130 -4.08 7.00 -14.95
C SER A 130 -2.72 7.67 -14.75
N LEU A 131 -2.63 8.93 -15.19
CA LEU A 131 -1.50 9.80 -14.94
C LEU A 131 -1.59 10.53 -13.59
N GLN A 132 -2.74 10.41 -12.89
CA GLN A 132 -2.90 11.00 -11.57
C GLN A 132 -2.14 10.21 -10.50
N PRO A 133 -1.60 10.90 -9.48
CA PRO A 133 -1.04 10.24 -8.31
C PRO A 133 -2.05 9.29 -7.68
N ARG A 134 -1.58 8.10 -7.29
CA ARG A 134 -2.38 7.12 -6.58
C ARG A 134 -2.81 7.69 -5.24
N GLN A 135 -4.08 7.47 -4.89
CA GLN A 135 -4.58 7.85 -3.58
C GLN A 135 -4.14 6.80 -2.55
N SER A 136 -3.62 7.28 -1.42
CA SER A 136 -3.10 6.42 -0.35
C SER A 136 -3.53 6.95 1.01
N THR A 137 -3.78 6.06 1.96
CA THR A 137 -3.92 6.39 3.38
C THR A 137 -2.62 6.07 4.10
N ALA A 138 -2.18 6.97 4.99
CA ALA A 138 -0.93 6.83 5.71
C ALA A 138 -1.17 6.61 7.20
N VAL A 139 -0.38 5.74 7.82
CA VAL A 139 -0.32 5.54 9.28
C VAL A 139 1.12 5.64 9.76
N ASN A 140 1.32 6.36 10.86
CA ASN A 140 2.61 6.47 11.52
C ASN A 140 2.67 5.50 12.69
N VAL A 141 3.78 4.76 12.76
CA VAL A 141 4.00 3.69 13.73
C VAL A 141 5.37 3.89 14.36
N THR A 142 5.40 3.92 15.69
CA THR A 142 6.64 3.91 16.46
C THR A 142 6.82 2.53 17.07
N THR A 143 7.96 1.90 16.81
CA THR A 143 8.32 0.64 17.45
C THR A 143 8.88 0.88 18.85
N ASN A 144 8.44 0.07 19.81
CA ASN A 144 8.96 0.14 21.18
C ASN A 144 10.36 -0.49 21.27
N GLN A 145 11.07 -0.27 22.39
CA GLN A 145 12.33 -0.97 22.63
C GLN A 145 12.08 -2.50 22.64
N ALA A 146 12.95 -3.26 21.98
CA ALA A 146 12.97 -4.70 22.17
C ALA A 146 13.48 -4.96 23.59
N GLY A 147 12.61 -5.41 24.50
CA GLY A 147 13.03 -5.91 25.80
C GLY A 147 14.03 -7.04 25.57
N LYS A 148 15.24 -6.93 26.14
CA LYS A 148 16.15 -8.07 26.21
C LYS A 148 15.39 -9.17 26.95
N LEU A 149 15.28 -10.36 26.36
CA LEU A 149 14.90 -11.54 27.12
C LEU A 149 15.98 -11.71 28.20
N GLN A 150 15.66 -11.35 29.44
CA GLN A 150 16.46 -11.71 30.59
C GLN A 150 16.29 -13.22 30.73
N GLN A 151 17.36 -13.96 30.45
CA GLN A 151 17.41 -15.39 30.62
C GLN A 151 17.86 -15.62 32.06
N ASP A 152 16.91 -16.00 32.92
CA ASP A 152 17.18 -16.50 34.28
C ASP A 152 17.60 -17.98 34.23
#